data_AF-A0A7Y3CCH6-F1
#
_entry.id   AF-A0A7Y3CCH6-F1
#
_cell.length_a   1.000
_cell.length_b   1.000
_cell.length_c   1.000
_cell.angle_alpha   90.00
_cell.angle_beta   90.00
_cell.angle_gamma   90.00
#
_symmetry.space_group_name_H-M   'P 1'
#
loop_
_entity.id
_entity.type
_entity.pdbx_description
1 polymer ?
#
loop_
_entity_poly.entity_id
_entity_poly.type
_entity_poly.pdbx_seq_one_letter_code
_entity_poly.pdbx_strand_id
1 'polypeptide(L)'
;MRNPPKELACKGLLSGLPDDILSSSREELFWHRMEAKCSQIELWLHESDNDWEYVLFKALLKGFGLNLNGQAFLSLERALPFSVFRKLTPDPLALESVLFGLSGLLREGKCDSSYFSSLKREYLFLKTKYNLIADACQHPEFFSLRPYNFPTIRLSQFAQLYHKRPNLLDKIRKAESLSALKNLLHAQASPYWNSHYTFGRKGTYSVKELSDSFKDILLLNAVFPVLICYGASVGKAVHLRIKQWAEEMKAEENKVIRIFKKEGILSRNTLESQAIIHLYQNFCRKNKCLQCHWGSYLLYGK
;
A
#
# COMPACT_ATOMS: atom_id res chain seq x y z
N MET A 1 -12.79 -9.36 18.14
CA MET A 1 -13.68 -8.17 18.29
C MET A 1 -12.82 -6.92 18.25
N ARG A 2 -13.07 -5.96 17.34
CA ARG A 2 -12.33 -4.68 17.32
C ARG A 2 -13.02 -3.75 18.32
N ASN A 3 -12.29 -3.30 19.36
CA ASN A 3 -12.80 -2.32 20.32
C ASN A 3 -13.41 -1.11 19.61
N PRO A 4 -14.53 -0.55 20.12
CA PRO A 4 -15.11 0.65 19.56
C PRO A 4 -14.07 1.77 19.54
N PRO A 5 -14.13 2.69 18.55
CA PRO A 5 -13.26 3.84 18.56
C PRO A 5 -13.46 4.62 19.86
N LYS A 6 -12.36 4.95 20.53
CA LYS A 6 -12.35 5.82 21.69
C LYS A 6 -12.88 7.21 21.31
N GLU A 7 -13.76 7.77 22.13
CA GLU A 7 -14.20 9.17 22.01
C GLU A 7 -13.03 10.14 22.21
N LEU A 8 -13.18 11.36 21.70
CA LEU A 8 -12.17 12.41 21.84
C LEU A 8 -12.33 13.10 23.20
N ALA A 9 -11.22 13.30 23.92
CA ALA A 9 -11.25 14.02 25.20
C ALA A 9 -11.62 15.51 25.04
N CYS A 10 -11.30 16.10 23.88
CA CYS A 10 -11.64 17.49 23.52
C CYS A 10 -12.99 17.62 22.79
N LYS A 11 -13.87 16.62 22.92
CA LYS A 11 -15.23 16.65 22.35
C LYS A 11 -15.95 17.95 22.73
N GLY A 12 -16.63 18.57 21.77
CA GLY A 12 -17.34 19.84 21.94
C GLY A 12 -16.47 21.08 22.06
N LEU A 13 -15.14 20.95 22.12
CA LEU A 13 -14.20 22.08 22.20
C LEU A 13 -13.51 22.38 20.87
N LEU A 14 -13.55 21.44 19.92
CA LEU A 14 -12.81 21.52 18.66
C LEU A 14 -13.25 22.69 17.75
N SER A 15 -14.47 23.22 17.91
CA SER A 15 -14.93 24.42 17.20
C SER A 15 -14.21 25.70 17.61
N GLY A 16 -13.49 25.69 18.74
CA GLY A 16 -12.70 26.84 19.21
C GLY A 16 -11.29 26.92 18.63
N LEU A 17 -10.90 25.97 17.75
CA LEU A 17 -9.59 25.97 17.11
C LEU A 17 -9.56 26.93 15.91
N PRO A 18 -8.63 27.89 15.86
CA PRO A 18 -8.41 28.71 14.68
C PRO A 18 -7.92 27.90 13.47
N ASP A 19 -8.18 28.41 12.26
CA ASP A 19 -7.83 27.73 11.01
C ASP A 19 -6.30 27.63 10.77
N ASP A 20 -5.53 28.61 11.24
CA ASP A 20 -4.06 28.62 11.19
C ASP A 20 -3.46 27.52 12.09
N ILE A 21 -4.02 27.33 13.29
CA ILE A 21 -3.66 26.23 14.18
C ILE A 21 -4.01 24.88 13.54
N LEU A 22 -5.19 24.75 12.92
CA LEU A 22 -5.60 23.53 12.24
C LEU A 22 -4.68 23.20 11.05
N SER A 23 -4.37 24.18 10.21
CA SER A 23 -3.58 23.96 8.99
C SER A 23 -2.13 23.61 9.29
N SER A 24 -1.44 24.41 10.11
CA SER A 24 -0.02 24.21 10.47
C SER A 24 0.22 22.84 11.13
N SER A 25 -0.58 22.51 12.14
CA SER A 25 -0.46 21.23 12.85
C SER A 25 -0.79 20.03 11.96
N ARG A 26 -1.73 20.14 11.02
CA ARG A 26 -2.05 19.03 10.09
C ARG A 26 -0.86 18.73 9.18
N GLU A 27 -0.20 19.75 8.66
CA GLU A 27 1.00 19.56 7.84
C GLU A 27 2.11 18.86 8.63
N GLU A 28 2.39 19.33 9.85
CA GLU A 28 3.37 18.70 10.74
C GLU A 28 3.02 17.23 11.02
N LEU A 29 1.78 16.94 11.40
CA LEU A 29 1.29 15.59 11.69
C LEU A 29 1.32 14.67 10.47
N PHE A 30 1.10 15.21 9.27
CA PHE A 30 1.25 14.46 8.02
C PHE A 30 2.70 14.02 7.83
N TRP A 31 3.67 14.93 8.04
CA TRP A 31 5.09 14.61 7.91
C TRP A 31 5.57 13.61 8.97
N HIS A 32 5.19 13.78 10.24
CA HIS A 32 5.45 12.78 11.29
C HIS A 32 4.92 11.39 10.92
N ARG A 33 3.77 11.33 10.22
CA ARG A 33 3.23 10.06 9.73
C ARG A 33 4.06 9.47 8.60
N MET A 34 4.56 10.29 7.68
CA MET A 34 5.38 9.84 6.56
C MET A 34 6.76 9.39 7.04
N GLU A 35 7.39 10.12 7.96
CA GLU A 35 8.66 9.76 8.60
C GLU A 35 8.55 8.44 9.36
N ALA A 36 7.45 8.22 10.11
CA ALA A 36 7.21 6.93 10.76
C ALA A 36 7.12 5.74 9.77
N LYS A 37 6.74 5.98 8.52
CA LYS A 37 6.78 4.95 7.46
C LYS A 37 8.16 4.78 6.85
N CYS A 38 8.99 5.83 6.87
CA CYS A 38 10.36 5.83 6.34
C CYS A 38 11.27 4.86 7.10
N SER A 39 11.07 4.66 8.41
CA SER A 39 11.90 3.73 9.21
C SER A 39 11.91 2.30 8.64
N GLN A 40 10.79 1.84 8.08
CA GLN A 40 10.73 0.52 7.44
C GLN A 40 11.49 0.49 6.10
N ILE A 41 11.45 1.60 5.36
CA ILE A 41 12.14 1.75 4.07
C ILE A 41 13.66 1.77 4.29
N GLU A 42 14.13 2.49 5.30
CA GLU A 42 15.54 2.55 5.69
C GLU A 42 16.07 1.17 6.10
N LEU A 43 15.30 0.41 6.89
CA LEU A 43 15.65 -0.97 7.23
C LEU A 43 15.78 -1.84 5.97
N TRP A 44 14.79 -1.79 5.08
CA TRP A 44 14.84 -2.56 3.84
C TRP A 44 15.99 -2.15 2.93
N LEU A 45 16.34 -0.86 2.89
CA LEU A 45 17.45 -0.36 2.09
C LEU A 45 18.78 -0.92 2.58
N HIS A 46 18.97 -0.95 3.90
CA HIS A 46 20.14 -1.56 4.51
C HIS A 46 20.20 -3.07 4.21
N GLU A 47 19.08 -3.79 4.37
CA GLU A 47 18.99 -5.23 4.03
C GLU A 47 19.18 -5.54 2.54
N SER A 48 19.01 -4.56 1.66
CA SER A 48 19.09 -4.72 0.20
C SER A 48 20.37 -4.19 -0.40
N ASP A 49 21.42 -3.92 0.38
CA ASP A 49 22.67 -3.31 -0.08
C ASP A 49 22.46 -2.05 -0.92
N ASN A 50 21.49 -1.21 -0.50
CA ASN A 50 21.07 0.01 -1.19
C ASN A 50 20.38 -0.18 -2.57
N ASP A 51 19.85 -1.36 -2.89
CA ASP A 51 19.00 -1.58 -4.08
C ASP A 51 17.60 -0.96 -3.90
N TRP A 52 17.46 0.31 -4.29
CA TRP A 52 16.20 1.03 -4.21
C TRP A 52 15.05 0.45 -5.05
N GLU A 53 15.33 -0.22 -6.17
CA GLU A 53 14.28 -0.86 -6.97
C GLU A 53 13.72 -2.07 -6.21
N TYR A 54 14.60 -2.80 -5.49
CA TYR A 54 14.16 -3.88 -4.60
C TYR A 54 13.36 -3.35 -3.40
N VAL A 55 13.77 -2.23 -2.80
CA VAL A 55 13.00 -1.59 -1.72
C VAL A 55 11.61 -1.18 -2.19
N LEU A 56 11.48 -0.58 -3.39
CA LEU A 56 10.19 -0.26 -3.98
C LEU A 56 9.36 -1.54 -4.22
N PHE A 57 9.99 -2.62 -4.68
CA PHE A 57 9.35 -3.91 -4.85
C PHE A 57 8.79 -4.44 -3.52
N LYS A 58 9.56 -4.46 -2.43
CA LYS A 58 9.07 -4.88 -1.10
C LYS A 58 7.90 -4.01 -0.63
N ALA A 59 8.02 -2.69 -0.80
CA ALA A 59 6.99 -1.73 -0.41
C ALA A 59 5.68 -1.93 -1.17
N LEU A 60 5.75 -2.08 -2.50
CA LEU A 60 4.57 -2.35 -3.33
C LEU A 60 3.99 -3.72 -3.02
N LEU A 61 4.81 -4.75 -2.89
CA LEU A 61 4.35 -6.11 -2.59
C LEU A 61 3.55 -6.13 -1.28
N LYS A 62 4.07 -5.52 -0.21
CA LYS A 62 3.35 -5.31 1.06
C LYS A 62 2.08 -4.47 0.86
N GLY A 63 2.16 -3.38 0.09
CA GLY A 63 1.04 -2.49 -0.20
C GLY A 63 -0.12 -3.21 -0.91
N PHE A 64 0.18 -4.12 -1.83
CA PHE A 64 -0.83 -4.89 -2.56
C PHE A 64 -1.60 -5.86 -1.67
N GLY A 65 -0.98 -6.34 -0.59
CA GLY A 65 -1.62 -7.17 0.43
C GLY A 65 -2.53 -6.40 1.39
N LEU A 66 -2.52 -5.05 1.36
CA LEU A 66 -3.27 -4.19 2.30
C LEU A 66 -3.00 -4.57 3.77
N ASN A 67 -3.89 -4.16 4.68
CA ASN A 67 -3.74 -4.41 6.10
C ASN A 67 -3.82 -5.90 6.49
N LEU A 68 -4.56 -6.71 5.75
CA LEU A 68 -4.78 -8.13 6.09
C LEU A 68 -3.63 -9.01 5.58
N ASN A 69 -3.29 -8.89 4.30
CA ASN A 69 -2.34 -9.77 3.61
C ASN A 69 -0.98 -9.11 3.37
N GLY A 70 -0.73 -7.90 3.86
CA GLY A 70 0.52 -7.17 3.59
C GLY A 70 1.76 -7.94 4.02
N GLN A 71 1.73 -8.59 5.19
CA GLN A 71 2.84 -9.45 5.65
C GLN A 71 2.95 -10.74 4.84
N ALA A 72 1.81 -11.34 4.47
CA ALA A 72 1.82 -12.53 3.63
C ALA A 72 2.40 -12.26 2.26
N PHE A 73 2.04 -11.14 1.64
CA PHE A 73 2.60 -10.74 0.35
C PHE A 73 4.09 -10.40 0.49
N LEU A 74 4.46 -9.60 1.49
CA LEU A 74 5.86 -9.27 1.73
C LEU A 74 6.71 -10.53 1.91
N SER A 75 6.22 -11.56 2.61
CA SER A 75 6.98 -12.79 2.85
C SER A 75 7.44 -13.51 1.57
N LEU A 76 6.79 -13.26 0.42
CA LEU A 76 7.20 -13.83 -0.86
C LEU A 76 8.60 -13.38 -1.30
N GLU A 77 9.05 -12.19 -0.89
CA GLU A 77 10.40 -11.68 -1.21
C GLU A 77 11.51 -12.58 -0.65
N ARG A 78 11.25 -13.26 0.48
CA ARG A 78 12.22 -14.17 1.12
C ARG A 78 12.42 -15.45 0.32
N ALA A 79 11.41 -15.86 -0.44
CA ALA A 79 11.42 -17.07 -1.24
C ALA A 79 11.71 -16.82 -2.72
N LEU A 80 11.63 -15.55 -3.16
CA LEU A 80 11.79 -15.15 -4.55
C LEU A 80 12.89 -14.08 -4.65
N PRO A 81 14.15 -14.48 -4.93
CA PRO A 81 15.22 -13.52 -5.13
C PRO A 81 14.85 -12.48 -6.17
N PHE A 82 15.08 -11.19 -5.87
CA PHE A 82 14.65 -10.11 -6.75
C PHE A 82 15.29 -10.18 -8.15
N SER A 83 16.52 -10.68 -8.24
CA SER A 83 17.19 -10.96 -9.52
C SER A 83 16.43 -11.98 -10.37
N VAL A 84 15.81 -13.00 -9.75
CA VAL A 84 14.95 -13.97 -10.42
C VAL A 84 13.65 -13.31 -10.84
N PHE A 85 12.97 -12.58 -9.94
CA PHE A 85 11.75 -11.83 -10.28
C PHE A 85 11.96 -10.94 -11.52
N ARG A 86 13.07 -10.18 -11.57
CA ARG A 86 13.44 -9.33 -12.72
C ARG A 86 13.61 -10.12 -14.02
N LYS A 87 14.16 -11.34 -13.99
CA LYS A 87 14.30 -12.19 -15.18
C LYS A 87 12.94 -12.68 -15.71
N LEU A 88 11.95 -12.80 -14.83
CA LEU A 88 10.62 -13.28 -15.18
C LEU A 88 9.70 -12.16 -15.68
N THR A 89 10.03 -10.88 -15.47
CA THR A 89 9.15 -9.77 -15.86
C THR A 89 8.70 -9.74 -17.32
N PRO A 90 9.46 -10.22 -18.32
CA PRO A 90 8.96 -10.26 -19.70
C PRO A 90 7.79 -11.24 -19.89
N ASP A 91 7.60 -12.22 -19.01
CA ASP A 91 6.54 -13.24 -19.12
C ASP A 91 5.54 -13.13 -17.95
N PRO A 92 4.31 -12.64 -18.19
CA PRO A 92 3.31 -12.52 -17.15
C PRO A 92 2.85 -13.87 -16.59
N LEU A 93 2.84 -14.95 -17.39
CA LEU A 93 2.46 -16.28 -16.90
C LEU A 93 3.52 -16.79 -15.91
N ALA A 94 4.80 -16.60 -16.23
CA ALA A 94 5.90 -16.96 -15.34
C ALA A 94 5.83 -16.19 -14.01
N LEU A 95 5.64 -14.86 -14.06
CA LEU A 95 5.47 -14.04 -12.85
C LEU A 95 4.28 -14.48 -11.99
N GLU A 96 3.13 -14.69 -12.60
CA GLU A 96 1.94 -15.13 -11.88
C GLU A 96 2.13 -16.52 -11.28
N SER A 97 2.77 -17.43 -12.02
CA SER A 97 3.01 -18.79 -11.56
C SER A 97 3.85 -18.82 -10.28
N VAL A 98 4.92 -18.02 -10.19
CA VAL A 98 5.77 -17.97 -9.00
C VAL A 98 5.06 -17.29 -7.83
N LEU A 99 4.34 -16.20 -8.05
CA LEU A 99 3.61 -15.51 -6.98
C LEU A 99 2.48 -16.38 -6.42
N PHE A 100 1.69 -17.04 -7.28
CA PHE A 100 0.62 -17.94 -6.85
C PHE A 100 1.16 -19.22 -6.21
N GLY A 101 2.23 -19.78 -6.77
CA GLY A 101 2.86 -20.98 -6.24
C GLY A 101 3.46 -20.77 -4.85
N LEU A 102 4.23 -19.70 -4.68
CA LEU A 102 4.86 -19.35 -3.40
C LEU A 102 3.86 -18.94 -2.32
N SER A 103 2.77 -18.27 -2.69
CA SER A 103 1.67 -17.96 -1.75
C SER A 103 0.81 -19.17 -1.40
N GLY A 104 1.04 -20.32 -2.03
CA GLY A 104 0.27 -21.55 -1.84
C GLY A 104 -1.10 -21.56 -2.53
N LEU A 105 -1.40 -20.58 -3.38
CA LEU A 105 -2.67 -20.50 -4.12
C LEU A 105 -2.78 -21.54 -5.25
N LEU A 106 -1.68 -22.23 -5.55
CA LEU A 106 -1.66 -23.40 -6.43
C LEU A 106 -1.65 -24.74 -5.67
N ARG A 107 -1.77 -24.72 -4.33
CA ARG A 107 -1.88 -25.93 -3.49
C ARG A 107 -3.35 -26.41 -3.47
N GLU A 108 -3.50 -27.72 -3.58
CA GLU A 108 -4.73 -28.52 -3.46
C GLU A 108 -6.03 -27.94 -4.06
N GLY A 109 -6.32 -28.39 -5.27
CA GLY A 109 -7.61 -28.27 -5.93
C GLY A 109 -7.53 -28.83 -7.34
N LYS A 110 -8.54 -29.59 -7.78
CA LYS A 110 -8.76 -29.85 -9.20
C LYS A 110 -9.46 -28.62 -9.76
N CYS A 111 -8.70 -27.77 -10.45
CA CYS A 111 -9.27 -26.74 -11.31
C CYS A 111 -8.97 -27.15 -12.75
N ASP A 112 -9.99 -27.62 -13.47
CA ASP A 112 -9.89 -28.09 -14.86
C ASP A 112 -9.81 -26.92 -15.86
N SER A 113 -9.12 -25.84 -15.49
CA SER A 113 -8.85 -24.73 -16.40
C SER A 113 -7.44 -24.84 -16.97
N SER A 114 -7.31 -24.65 -18.28
CA SER A 114 -6.01 -24.63 -18.96
C SER A 114 -5.04 -23.63 -18.36
N TYR A 115 -5.54 -22.47 -17.92
CA TYR A 115 -4.75 -21.43 -17.26
C TYR A 115 -4.16 -21.91 -15.92
N PHE A 116 -4.96 -22.52 -15.04
CA PHE A 116 -4.45 -23.06 -13.78
C PHE A 116 -3.41 -24.16 -14.00
N SER A 117 -3.66 -25.07 -14.94
CA SER A 117 -2.71 -26.13 -15.30
C SER A 117 -1.39 -25.57 -15.83
N SER A 118 -1.45 -24.53 -16.68
CA SER A 118 -0.26 -23.84 -17.18
C SER A 118 0.53 -23.17 -16.06
N LEU A 119 -0.14 -22.44 -15.15
CA LEU A 119 0.49 -21.82 -13.98
C LEU A 119 1.17 -22.87 -13.09
N LYS A 120 0.50 -23.99 -12.80
CA LYS A 120 1.05 -25.04 -11.95
C LYS A 120 2.30 -25.68 -12.56
N ARG A 121 2.25 -26.00 -13.86
CA ARG A 121 3.41 -26.57 -14.59
C ARG A 121 4.57 -25.58 -14.61
N GLU A 122 4.31 -24.33 -14.93
CA GLU A 122 5.34 -23.28 -15.00
C GLU A 122 5.97 -23.04 -13.63
N TYR A 123 5.15 -22.94 -12.58
CA TYR A 123 5.65 -22.78 -11.22
C TYR A 123 6.56 -23.94 -10.79
N LEU A 124 6.19 -25.19 -11.07
CA LEU A 124 7.02 -26.35 -10.71
C LEU A 124 8.36 -26.33 -11.45
N PHE A 125 8.36 -25.95 -12.73
CA PHE A 125 9.58 -25.77 -13.50
C PHE A 125 10.47 -24.67 -12.91
N LEU A 126 9.92 -23.48 -12.65
CA LEU A 126 10.65 -22.33 -12.12
C LEU A 126 11.13 -22.56 -10.69
N LYS A 127 10.34 -23.26 -9.87
CA LYS A 127 10.70 -23.67 -8.52
C LYS A 127 11.99 -24.49 -8.54
N THR A 128 12.08 -25.49 -9.42
CA THR A 128 13.28 -26.31 -9.59
C THR A 128 14.43 -25.51 -10.21
N LYS A 129 14.17 -24.75 -11.28
CA LYS A 129 15.18 -23.97 -12.00
C LYS A 129 15.90 -22.94 -11.13
N TYR A 130 15.19 -22.33 -10.18
CA TYR A 130 15.71 -21.26 -9.32
C TYR A 130 15.80 -21.65 -7.84
N ASN A 131 15.60 -22.93 -7.50
CA ASN A 131 15.61 -23.43 -6.12
C ASN A 131 14.71 -22.63 -5.17
N LEU A 132 13.47 -22.33 -5.58
CA LEU A 132 12.55 -21.50 -4.79
C LEU A 132 12.00 -22.31 -3.61
N ILE A 133 12.22 -21.80 -2.38
CA ILE A 133 11.81 -22.46 -1.13
C ILE A 133 10.60 -21.72 -0.55
N ALA A 134 9.44 -22.38 -0.51
CA ALA A 134 8.19 -21.75 -0.08
C ALA A 134 7.97 -21.78 1.44
N ASP A 135 8.89 -22.35 2.22
CA ASP A 135 8.68 -22.65 3.65
C ASP A 135 8.58 -21.39 4.52
N ALA A 136 9.14 -20.28 4.06
CA ALA A 136 9.06 -18.97 4.72
C ALA A 136 7.83 -18.14 4.29
N CYS A 137 7.06 -18.59 3.29
CA CYS A 137 5.92 -17.84 2.77
C CYS A 137 4.69 -18.07 3.64
N GLN A 138 4.05 -16.97 4.05
CA GLN A 138 2.75 -17.04 4.71
C GLN A 138 1.64 -17.14 3.67
N HIS A 139 0.60 -17.92 3.99
CA HIS A 139 -0.58 -18.04 3.14
C HIS A 139 -1.49 -16.82 3.29
N PRO A 140 -1.90 -16.19 2.19
CA PRO A 140 -2.78 -15.04 2.28
C PRO A 140 -4.22 -15.48 2.58
N GLU A 141 -4.93 -14.67 3.36
CA GLU A 141 -6.30 -14.91 3.77
C GLU A 141 -7.31 -14.38 2.75
N PHE A 142 -8.43 -15.09 2.59
CA PHE A 142 -9.59 -14.65 1.80
C PHE A 142 -10.74 -14.13 2.66
N PHE A 143 -10.86 -14.65 3.89
CA PHE A 143 -11.98 -14.34 4.77
C PHE A 143 -12.04 -12.84 5.08
N SER A 144 -13.25 -12.27 5.15
CA SER A 144 -13.50 -10.83 5.35
C SER A 144 -13.05 -9.88 4.23
N LEU A 145 -12.54 -10.38 3.10
CA LEU A 145 -12.22 -9.55 1.93
C LEU A 145 -13.42 -9.41 0.99
N ARG A 146 -13.48 -8.26 0.32
CA ARG A 146 -14.31 -8.11 -0.88
C ARG A 146 -13.62 -8.80 -2.06
N PRO A 147 -14.36 -9.37 -3.03
CA PRO A 147 -13.77 -10.14 -4.13
C PRO A 147 -12.64 -9.43 -4.91
N TYR A 148 -12.76 -8.12 -5.15
CA TYR A 148 -11.71 -7.32 -5.82
C TYR A 148 -10.40 -7.21 -5.01
N ASN A 149 -10.42 -7.49 -3.71
CA ASN A 149 -9.26 -7.49 -2.84
C ASN A 149 -8.68 -8.88 -2.63
N PHE A 150 -9.22 -9.91 -3.27
CA PHE A 150 -8.73 -11.28 -3.10
C PHE A 150 -7.27 -11.41 -3.52
N PRO A 151 -6.49 -12.26 -2.83
CA PRO A 151 -5.07 -12.47 -3.12
C PRO A 151 -4.78 -12.83 -4.59
N THR A 152 -5.63 -13.64 -5.21
CA THR A 152 -5.58 -14.01 -6.63
C THR A 152 -5.60 -12.79 -7.55
N ILE A 153 -6.51 -11.85 -7.31
CA ILE A 153 -6.64 -10.62 -8.10
C ILE A 153 -5.43 -9.71 -7.85
N ARG A 154 -5.05 -9.52 -6.57
CA ARG A 154 -3.99 -8.59 -6.20
C ARG A 154 -2.62 -9.04 -6.69
N LEU A 155 -2.28 -10.32 -6.58
CA LEU A 155 -1.01 -10.85 -7.10
C LEU A 155 -0.96 -10.82 -8.63
N SER A 156 -2.08 -11.09 -9.31
CA SER A 156 -2.14 -10.94 -10.78
C SER A 156 -1.92 -9.48 -11.21
N GLN A 157 -2.60 -8.52 -10.56
CA GLN A 157 -2.40 -7.10 -10.83
C GLN A 157 -0.95 -6.66 -10.56
N PHE A 158 -0.32 -7.17 -9.50
CA PHE A 158 1.08 -6.89 -9.17
C PHE A 158 2.04 -7.43 -10.24
N ALA A 159 1.85 -8.68 -10.68
CA ALA A 159 2.63 -9.25 -11.78
C ALA A 159 2.52 -8.40 -13.05
N GLN A 160 1.29 -8.00 -13.40
CA GLN A 160 1.01 -7.20 -14.58
C GLN A 160 1.59 -5.77 -14.50
N LEU A 161 1.65 -5.19 -13.29
CA LEU A 161 2.33 -3.90 -13.08
C LEU A 161 3.81 -3.98 -13.45
N TYR A 162 4.53 -4.96 -12.90
CA TYR A 162 5.96 -5.12 -13.14
C TYR A 162 6.29 -5.59 -14.56
N HIS A 163 5.43 -6.43 -15.15
CA HIS A 163 5.54 -6.80 -16.56
C HIS A 163 5.48 -5.56 -17.48
N LYS A 164 4.51 -4.67 -17.25
CA LYS A 164 4.32 -3.46 -18.08
C LYS A 164 5.32 -2.35 -17.77
N ARG A 165 5.94 -2.37 -16.60
CA ARG A 165 6.77 -1.28 -16.07
C ARG A 165 8.05 -1.82 -15.44
N PRO A 166 8.99 -2.39 -16.22
CA PRO A 166 10.34 -2.67 -15.72
C PRO A 166 11.01 -1.35 -15.30
N ASN A 167 11.88 -1.40 -14.28
CA ASN A 167 12.57 -0.26 -13.68
C ASN A 167 11.58 0.85 -13.25
N LEU A 168 10.62 0.47 -12.42
CA LEU A 168 9.48 1.31 -12.06
C LEU A 168 9.93 2.52 -11.22
N LEU A 169 10.94 2.37 -10.36
CA LEU A 169 11.43 3.47 -9.54
C LEU A 169 11.98 4.61 -10.39
N ASP A 170 12.74 4.29 -11.44
CA ASP A 170 13.32 5.29 -12.33
C ASP A 170 12.25 6.16 -13.01
N LYS A 171 11.10 5.56 -13.33
CA LYS A 171 9.95 6.28 -13.89
C LYS A 171 9.23 7.10 -12.82
N ILE A 172 9.02 6.52 -11.64
CA ILE A 172 8.34 7.17 -10.51
C ILE A 172 9.09 8.42 -10.07
N ARG A 173 10.43 8.38 -9.91
CA ARG A 173 11.22 9.53 -9.45
C ARG A 173 11.14 10.72 -10.41
N LYS A 174 10.93 10.45 -11.71
CA LYS A 174 10.82 11.43 -12.80
C LYS A 174 9.39 11.93 -13.02
N ALA A 175 8.38 11.37 -12.35
CA ALA A 175 7.00 11.83 -12.52
C ALA A 175 6.84 13.27 -11.98
N GLU A 176 6.29 14.16 -12.80
CA GLU A 176 6.11 15.58 -12.47
C GLU A 176 4.72 15.91 -11.95
N SER A 177 3.74 15.03 -12.17
CA SER A 177 2.35 15.22 -11.73
C SER A 177 1.77 13.96 -11.09
N LEU A 178 0.72 14.14 -10.28
CA LEU A 178 -0.01 13.03 -9.67
C LEU A 178 -0.63 12.12 -10.74
N SER A 179 -1.13 12.70 -11.83
CA SER A 179 -1.68 11.95 -12.97
C SER A 179 -0.61 11.05 -13.62
N ALA A 180 0.58 11.59 -13.91
CA ALA A 180 1.69 10.80 -14.43
C ALA A 180 2.05 9.66 -13.48
N LEU A 181 2.09 9.93 -12.18
CA LEU A 181 2.39 8.94 -11.16
C LEU A 181 1.32 7.83 -11.08
N LYS A 182 0.04 8.18 -11.13
CA LYS A 182 -1.08 7.21 -11.17
C LYS A 182 -1.07 6.37 -12.46
N ASN A 183 -0.67 6.95 -13.58
CA ASN A 183 -0.53 6.23 -14.85
C ASN A 183 0.61 5.20 -14.81
N LEU A 184 1.68 5.47 -14.07
CA LEU A 184 2.75 4.47 -13.83
C LEU A 184 2.26 3.28 -13.01
N LEU A 185 1.30 3.50 -12.10
CA LEU A 185 0.65 2.45 -11.31
C LEU A 185 -0.55 1.80 -12.03
N HIS A 186 -0.80 2.11 -13.31
CA HIS A 186 -1.90 1.51 -14.05
C HIS A 186 -1.59 0.04 -14.41
N ALA A 187 -2.38 -0.88 -13.88
CA ALA A 187 -2.34 -2.30 -14.21
C ALA A 187 -3.73 -2.94 -14.07
N GLN A 188 -3.89 -4.11 -14.68
CA GLN A 188 -5.09 -4.95 -14.59
C GLN A 188 -4.67 -6.39 -14.42
N ALA A 189 -5.50 -7.23 -13.80
CA ALA A 189 -5.24 -8.66 -13.73
C ALA A 189 -5.29 -9.31 -15.12
N SER A 190 -4.67 -10.50 -15.25
CA SER A 190 -4.71 -11.29 -16.48
C SER A 190 -6.14 -11.66 -16.90
N PRO A 191 -6.41 -11.89 -18.21
CA PRO A 191 -7.76 -12.06 -18.74
C PRO A 191 -8.62 -13.12 -18.04
N TYR A 192 -8.02 -14.19 -17.52
CA TYR A 192 -8.71 -15.22 -16.73
C TYR A 192 -9.56 -14.63 -15.59
N TRP A 193 -9.03 -13.62 -14.91
CA TRP A 193 -9.64 -12.96 -13.76
C TRP A 193 -10.79 -12.02 -14.13
N ASN A 194 -10.99 -11.74 -15.42
CA ASN A 194 -12.14 -10.93 -15.83
C ASN A 194 -13.45 -11.63 -15.48
N SER A 195 -13.50 -12.96 -15.53
CA SER A 195 -14.66 -13.78 -15.18
C SER A 195 -14.48 -14.62 -13.91
N HIS A 196 -13.40 -14.44 -13.15
CA HIS A 196 -13.10 -15.21 -11.94
C HIS A 196 -12.58 -14.32 -10.81
N TYR A 197 -12.91 -14.67 -9.57
CA TYR A 197 -12.27 -14.09 -8.38
C TYR A 197 -11.36 -15.09 -7.67
N THR A 198 -11.61 -16.38 -7.88
CA THR A 198 -10.82 -17.52 -7.38
C THR A 198 -10.73 -18.54 -8.50
N PHE A 199 -9.72 -19.41 -8.46
CA PHE A 199 -9.58 -20.44 -9.49
C PHE A 199 -10.82 -21.34 -9.56
N GLY A 200 -11.27 -21.65 -10.78
CA GLY A 200 -12.37 -22.58 -11.07
C GLY A 200 -13.78 -22.03 -10.82
N ARG A 201 -13.92 -20.96 -10.03
CA ARG A 201 -15.23 -20.36 -9.73
C ARG A 201 -15.49 -19.13 -10.57
N LYS A 202 -16.36 -19.29 -11.57
CA LYS A 202 -16.87 -18.17 -12.37
C LYS A 202 -17.62 -17.17 -11.48
N GLY A 203 -17.43 -15.90 -11.78
CA GLY A 203 -18.17 -14.78 -11.22
C GLY A 203 -18.61 -13.82 -12.32
N THR A 204 -19.13 -12.67 -11.93
CA THR A 204 -19.52 -11.62 -12.87
C THR A 204 -18.32 -11.12 -13.66
N TYR A 205 -18.50 -10.96 -14.98
CA TYR A 205 -17.49 -10.38 -15.84
C TYR A 205 -17.24 -8.92 -15.45
N SER A 206 -15.97 -8.59 -15.19
CA SER A 206 -15.49 -7.21 -15.10
C SER A 206 -13.98 -7.19 -15.25
N VAL A 207 -13.43 -6.18 -15.94
CA VAL A 207 -11.98 -6.02 -16.00
C VAL A 207 -11.47 -5.66 -14.61
N LYS A 208 -10.48 -6.41 -14.13
CA LYS A 208 -9.95 -6.25 -12.76
C LYS A 208 -8.79 -5.25 -12.77
N GLU A 209 -9.10 -4.00 -13.04
CA GLU A 209 -8.14 -2.90 -13.04
C GLU A 209 -7.86 -2.37 -11.62
N LEU A 210 -6.70 -1.73 -11.45
CA LEU A 210 -6.41 -0.97 -10.24
C LEU A 210 -7.26 0.31 -10.21
N SER A 211 -8.16 0.39 -9.22
CA SER A 211 -8.94 1.60 -8.99
C SER A 211 -8.06 2.76 -8.53
N ASP A 212 -8.48 4.00 -8.80
CA ASP A 212 -7.74 5.18 -8.35
C ASP A 212 -7.60 5.25 -6.84
N SER A 213 -8.63 4.83 -6.09
CA SER A 213 -8.55 4.71 -4.64
C SER A 213 -7.50 3.72 -4.16
N PHE A 214 -7.22 2.66 -4.92
CA PHE A 214 -6.18 1.71 -4.57
C PHE A 214 -4.79 2.22 -4.98
N LYS A 215 -4.68 2.93 -6.11
CA LYS A 215 -3.45 3.65 -6.47
C LYS A 215 -3.10 4.66 -5.37
N ASP A 216 -4.07 5.42 -4.87
CA ASP A 216 -3.89 6.35 -3.73
C ASP A 216 -3.31 5.65 -2.49
N ILE A 217 -3.82 4.45 -2.16
CA ILE A 217 -3.30 3.64 -1.05
C ILE A 217 -1.85 3.21 -1.30
N LEU A 218 -1.50 2.78 -2.52
CA LEU A 218 -0.12 2.41 -2.89
C LEU A 218 0.81 3.63 -2.81
N LEU A 219 0.33 4.80 -3.25
CA LEU A 219 1.10 6.04 -3.15
C LEU A 219 1.46 6.35 -1.70
N LEU A 220 0.47 6.33 -0.80
CA LEU A 220 0.67 6.70 0.60
C LEU A 220 1.47 5.69 1.42
N ASN A 221 1.39 4.40 1.08
CA ASN A 221 1.97 3.34 1.90
C ASN A 221 3.25 2.72 1.30
N ALA A 222 3.54 2.98 0.03
CA ALA A 222 4.73 2.46 -0.63
C ALA A 222 5.52 3.59 -1.31
N VAL A 223 4.91 4.30 -2.27
CA VAL A 223 5.66 5.20 -3.16
C VAL A 223 6.17 6.45 -2.45
N PHE A 224 5.34 7.16 -1.69
CA PHE A 224 5.75 8.38 -1.00
C PHE A 224 6.84 8.12 0.06
N PRO A 225 6.74 7.11 0.95
CA PRO A 225 7.83 6.77 1.86
C PRO A 225 9.14 6.46 1.13
N VAL A 226 9.10 5.67 0.04
CA VAL A 226 10.30 5.38 -0.76
C VAL A 226 10.90 6.65 -1.38
N LEU A 227 10.07 7.52 -1.94
CA LEU A 227 10.53 8.78 -2.51
C LEU A 227 11.15 9.72 -1.47
N ILE A 228 10.61 9.79 -0.26
CA ILE A 228 11.13 10.60 0.85
C ILE A 228 12.53 10.11 1.22
N CYS A 229 12.69 8.82 1.54
CA CYS A 229 13.99 8.26 1.88
C CYS A 229 15.00 8.40 0.74
N TYR A 230 14.58 8.12 -0.50
CA TYR A 230 15.44 8.28 -1.67
C TYR A 230 15.87 9.74 -1.84
N GLY A 231 14.93 10.69 -1.77
CA GLY A 231 15.20 12.13 -1.87
C GLY A 231 16.22 12.60 -0.83
N ALA A 232 16.06 12.17 0.42
CA ALA A 232 17.00 12.46 1.50
C ALA A 232 18.42 11.92 1.19
N SER A 233 18.52 10.67 0.69
CA SER A 233 19.82 10.05 0.37
C SER A 233 20.60 10.74 -0.76
N VAL A 234 19.91 11.44 -1.68
CA VAL A 234 20.54 12.13 -2.81
C VAL A 234 20.44 13.66 -2.73
N GLY A 235 20.07 14.21 -1.58
CA GLY A 235 19.94 15.66 -1.36
C GLY A 235 18.86 16.34 -2.22
N LYS A 236 17.82 15.61 -2.65
CA LYS A 236 16.72 16.15 -3.48
C LYS A 236 15.49 16.45 -2.64
N ALA A 237 15.01 17.69 -2.75
CA ALA A 237 13.77 18.12 -2.11
C ALA A 237 12.54 17.51 -2.82
N VAL A 238 11.98 16.44 -2.25
CA VAL A 238 10.75 15.79 -2.74
C VAL A 238 9.50 16.17 -1.96
N HIS A 239 9.66 16.79 -0.78
CA HIS A 239 8.58 17.09 0.15
C HIS A 239 7.50 17.99 -0.46
N LEU A 240 7.89 19.04 -1.18
CA LEU A 240 6.95 19.96 -1.83
C LEU A 240 6.05 19.22 -2.83
N ARG A 241 6.63 18.36 -3.65
CA ARG A 241 5.91 17.59 -4.67
C ARG A 241 4.97 16.56 -4.02
N ILE A 242 5.42 15.88 -2.96
CA ILE A 242 4.60 14.91 -2.22
C ILE A 242 3.43 15.61 -1.50
N LYS A 243 3.67 16.80 -0.92
CA LYS A 243 2.63 17.63 -0.32
C LYS A 243 1.56 17.97 -1.35
N GLN A 244 1.95 18.54 -2.49
CA GLN A 244 1.04 18.89 -3.58
C GLN A 244 0.21 17.69 -4.02
N TRP A 245 0.85 16.54 -4.26
CA TRP A 245 0.14 15.32 -4.62
C TRP A 245 -0.85 14.85 -3.53
N ALA A 246 -0.47 14.91 -2.25
CA ALA A 246 -1.36 14.56 -1.15
C ALA A 246 -2.54 15.55 -0.97
N GLU A 247 -2.36 16.82 -1.36
CA GLU A 247 -3.41 17.83 -1.38
C GLU A 247 -4.38 17.67 -2.55
N GLU A 248 -3.91 17.17 -3.69
CA GLU A 248 -4.73 16.83 -4.87
C GLU A 248 -5.56 15.54 -4.67
N MET A 249 -5.09 14.61 -3.83
CA MET A 249 -5.76 13.35 -3.54
C MET A 249 -6.97 13.54 -2.61
N LYS A 250 -8.06 12.82 -2.87
CA LYS A 250 -9.29 12.86 -2.06
C LYS A 250 -9.01 12.44 -0.62
N ALA A 251 -9.72 13.03 0.34
CA ALA A 251 -9.64 12.61 1.74
C ALA A 251 -10.08 11.15 1.92
N GLU A 252 -9.40 10.43 2.80
CA GLU A 252 -9.80 9.08 3.17
C GLU A 252 -11.08 9.08 4.01
N GLU A 253 -11.93 8.09 3.77
CA GLU A 253 -13.17 7.90 4.52
C GLU A 253 -13.04 6.68 5.44
N ASN A 254 -12.83 6.92 6.73
CA ASN A 254 -12.75 5.86 7.73
C ASN A 254 -13.39 6.26 9.06
N LYS A 255 -13.43 5.31 10.01
CA LYS A 255 -14.08 5.53 11.31
C LYS A 255 -13.47 6.72 12.08
N VAL A 256 -12.16 6.95 11.98
CA VAL A 256 -11.48 8.07 12.65
C VAL A 256 -11.93 9.39 12.02
N ILE A 257 -11.89 9.51 10.70
CA ILE A 257 -12.33 10.72 9.99
C ILE A 257 -13.80 11.05 10.31
N ARG A 258 -14.66 10.04 10.41
CA ARG A 258 -16.06 10.23 10.80
C ARG A 258 -16.23 10.75 12.24
N ILE A 259 -15.33 10.40 13.16
CA ILE A 259 -15.36 10.93 14.54
C ILE A 259 -15.06 12.43 14.51
N PHE A 260 -13.97 12.84 13.86
CA PHE A 260 -13.60 14.25 13.74
C PHE A 260 -14.63 15.07 12.97
N LYS A 261 -15.22 14.50 11.91
CA LYS A 261 -16.30 15.14 11.15
C LYS A 261 -17.53 15.44 12.01
N LYS A 262 -17.88 14.57 12.96
CA LYS A 262 -18.99 14.83 13.91
C LYS A 262 -18.71 16.00 14.85
N GLU A 263 -17.45 16.28 15.11
CA GLU A 263 -16.99 17.41 15.94
C GLU A 263 -16.66 18.66 15.10
N GLY A 264 -17.16 18.74 13.86
CA GLY A 264 -16.97 19.90 12.98
C GLY A 264 -15.63 19.94 12.24
N ILE A 265 -14.71 19.01 12.50
CA ILE A 265 -13.40 18.97 11.85
C ILE A 265 -13.49 18.19 10.54
N LEU A 266 -13.49 18.91 9.41
CA LEU A 266 -13.52 18.35 8.07
C LEU A 266 -12.11 18.11 7.52
N SER A 267 -11.96 17.04 6.72
CA SER A 267 -10.77 16.76 5.92
C SER A 267 -11.11 16.92 4.44
N ARG A 268 -10.37 17.78 3.75
CA ARG A 268 -10.58 18.11 2.33
C ARG A 268 -9.80 17.18 1.41
N ASN A 269 -8.62 16.75 1.85
CA ASN A 269 -7.69 15.96 1.06
C ASN A 269 -6.99 14.86 1.88
N THR A 270 -6.14 14.09 1.20
CA THR A 270 -5.36 13.02 1.81
C THR A 270 -4.40 13.54 2.88
N LEU A 271 -3.74 14.68 2.67
CA LEU A 271 -2.85 15.29 3.66
C LEU A 271 -3.56 15.47 5.01
N GLU A 272 -4.70 16.16 4.99
CA GLU A 272 -5.47 16.45 6.21
C GLU A 272 -6.02 15.18 6.87
N SER A 273 -6.53 14.23 6.07
CA SER A 273 -7.08 12.99 6.62
C SER A 273 -5.98 12.09 7.21
N GLN A 274 -4.81 11.98 6.57
CA GLN A 274 -3.65 11.26 7.12
C GLN A 274 -3.13 11.91 8.40
N ALA A 275 -3.09 13.24 8.47
CA ALA A 275 -2.74 13.98 9.68
C ALA A 275 -3.67 13.66 10.86
N ILE A 276 -4.99 13.69 10.63
CA ILE A 276 -6.00 13.36 11.65
C ILE A 276 -5.89 11.90 12.10
N ILE A 277 -5.61 10.97 11.18
CA ILE A 277 -5.39 9.56 11.53
C ILE A 277 -4.15 9.42 12.41
N HIS A 278 -3.05 10.12 12.10
CA HIS A 278 -1.84 10.13 12.93
C HIS A 278 -2.15 10.70 14.32
N LEU A 279 -2.80 11.86 14.37
CA LEU A 279 -3.20 12.52 15.61
C LEU A 279 -4.01 11.58 16.51
N TYR A 280 -5.02 10.94 15.94
CA TYR A 280 -5.87 10.01 16.68
C TYR A 280 -5.09 8.82 17.24
N GLN A 281 -4.25 8.19 16.41
CA GLN A 281 -3.51 6.98 16.77
C GLN A 281 -2.42 7.25 17.81
N ASN A 282 -1.71 8.36 17.69
CA ASN A 282 -0.53 8.65 18.51
C ASN A 282 -0.82 9.54 19.72
N PHE A 283 -1.91 10.32 19.70
CA PHE A 283 -2.25 11.23 20.78
C PHE A 283 -3.61 10.90 21.42
N CYS A 284 -4.71 10.99 20.67
CA CYS A 284 -6.06 10.88 21.25
C CYS A 284 -6.30 9.51 21.91
N ARG A 285 -5.95 8.41 21.23
CA ARG A 285 -6.07 7.06 21.80
C ARG A 285 -5.25 6.89 23.08
N LYS A 286 -4.09 7.55 23.15
CA LYS A 286 -3.14 7.47 24.27
C LYS A 286 -3.36 8.54 25.35
N ASN A 287 -4.42 9.36 25.28
CA ASN A 287 -4.67 10.47 26.21
C ASN A 287 -3.55 11.52 26.30
N LYS A 288 -2.77 11.70 25.23
CA LYS A 288 -1.65 12.66 25.23
C LYS A 288 -2.09 14.09 24.84
N CYS A 289 -3.19 14.59 25.42
CA CYS A 289 -3.76 15.89 25.06
C CYS A 289 -2.81 17.05 25.33
N LEU A 290 -2.00 16.97 26.40
CA LEU A 290 -0.98 17.98 26.73
C LEU A 290 0.19 18.02 25.73
N GLN A 291 0.42 16.94 24.98
CA GLN A 291 1.44 16.87 23.92
C GLN A 291 0.84 17.11 22.53
N CYS A 292 -0.48 17.21 22.43
CA CYS A 292 -1.18 17.47 21.18
C CYS A 292 -1.28 18.98 20.99
N HIS A 293 -0.85 19.50 19.84
CA HIS A 293 -0.93 20.94 19.57
C HIS A 293 -2.35 21.50 19.74
N TRP A 294 -3.39 20.79 19.25
CA TRP A 294 -4.79 21.18 19.42
C TRP A 294 -5.22 21.14 20.89
N GLY A 295 -4.80 20.11 21.63
CA GLY A 295 -5.14 19.96 23.05
C GLY A 295 -4.48 21.02 23.91
N SER A 296 -3.20 21.29 23.67
CA SER A 296 -2.44 22.34 24.35
C SER A 296 -3.03 23.73 24.09
N TYR A 297 -3.39 24.03 22.84
CA TYR A 297 -4.08 25.28 22.50
C TYR A 297 -5.40 25.42 23.26
N LEU A 298 -6.25 24.39 23.27
CA LEU A 298 -7.54 24.45 23.96
C LEU A 298 -7.43 24.59 25.49
N LEU A 299 -6.33 24.11 26.09
CA LEU A 299 -6.11 24.16 27.54
C LEU A 299 -5.40 25.43 28.01
N TYR A 300 -4.45 25.94 27.23
CA TYR A 300 -3.54 27.01 27.65
C TYR A 300 -3.51 28.22 26.70
N GLY A 301 -4.01 28.10 25.48
CA GLY A 301 -3.92 29.09 24.41
C GLY A 301 -5.14 30.01 24.33
N LYS A 302 -5.34 30.85 25.34
CA LYS A 302 -6.04 32.14 25.16
C LYS A 302 -5.03 33.27 25.20
#